data_AF-A0A938SDZ4-F1
#
_entry.id   AF-A0A938SDZ4-F1
#
_cell.length_a   1.000
_cell.length_b   1.000
_cell.length_c   1.000
_cell.angle_alpha   90.00
_cell.angle_beta   90.00
_cell.angle_gamma   90.00
#
_symmetry.space_group_name_H-M   'P 1'
#
loop_
_entity.id
_entity.type
_entity.pdbx_description
1 polymer ?
#
loop_
_entity_poly.entity_id
_entity_poly.type
_entity_poly.pdbx_seq_one_letter_code
_entity_poly.pdbx_strand_id
1 'polypeptide(L)'
;FWAYYLSALDAHGKFQRGQGDPKLLFNSEHPDPKDTLHKYAVDDGYGWMDEKGERWAFVAYYNSWGQWRMVKGALNALARAYTLTDDVRYAHKAGVLLDRIADVYPEMDMSEYLGKMRFEHSDGSSHLGRIEGSIWETDVGEAFALAYDRVFDGLAADPSLVAFLSGQAQKFKLGDKSAFAAVQKNIEDNLLLEIVQGVRDCRLRGNQGMHQVSMAAAAIALDRQPLTNELLDWVFQPGELVISQRRNTGGNVPFVINHTMCRDGMGSEGAPGYSCWGLTLFTLAELLERYPAYTKNNMFRDFPKYKQCFVTPLRWLCLGQTTPSIGDSGACGAWKAVGTALPQLLTVFRVYRDPLMARRIFELCGKKPGNIPGDIYDEDPSAIARDVARLASESAATLQPQNLNGFGLAIVQTPAAQNGRALWMYYGRNTGHGHRDRLNIGLYAKNLDLLPDLGYPEYASGRPMDRIWERNCIAHNVVIVDDAPQQSSYTGHLLLFDGEGQARVIEAEGPGVFPGVTTYRRLSVLVDASETDGYVVDFFRVRGGGLHRQ
;
A
#
# COMPACT_ATOMS: atom_id res chain seq x y z
N PHE A 1 -27.40 -8.66 -24.39
CA PHE A 1 -26.83 -7.35 -24.02
C PHE A 1 -26.23 -6.57 -25.20
N TRP A 2 -25.27 -7.09 -25.96
CA TRP A 2 -24.55 -6.32 -27.00
C TRP A 2 -25.44 -5.57 -28.02
N ALA A 3 -26.48 -6.22 -28.54
CA ALA A 3 -27.43 -5.57 -29.44
C ALA A 3 -28.18 -4.39 -28.78
N TYR A 4 -28.60 -4.55 -27.52
CA TYR A 4 -29.18 -3.47 -26.73
C TYR A 4 -28.19 -2.33 -26.51
N TYR A 5 -26.94 -2.65 -26.12
CA TYR A 5 -25.88 -1.66 -25.94
C TYR A 5 -25.71 -0.79 -27.19
N LEU A 6 -25.61 -1.40 -28.38
CA LEU A 6 -25.49 -0.67 -29.64
C LEU A 6 -26.69 0.25 -29.91
N SER A 7 -27.91 -0.20 -29.59
CA SER A 7 -29.11 0.64 -29.72
C SER A 7 -29.19 1.78 -28.69
N ALA A 8 -28.44 1.68 -27.60
CA ALA A 8 -28.38 2.67 -26.52
C ALA A 8 -27.23 3.67 -26.67
N LEU A 9 -26.45 3.63 -27.76
CA LEU A 9 -25.40 4.59 -28.01
C LEU A 9 -25.98 5.92 -28.51
N ASP A 10 -25.60 7.02 -27.86
CA ASP A 10 -25.94 8.36 -28.31
C ASP A 10 -25.07 8.81 -29.50
N ALA A 11 -25.30 10.04 -29.97
CA ALA A 11 -24.54 10.64 -31.07
C ALA A 11 -23.03 10.82 -30.76
N HIS A 12 -22.62 10.68 -29.50
CA HIS A 12 -21.24 10.76 -29.02
C HIS A 12 -20.61 9.37 -28.80
N GLY A 13 -21.36 8.30 -29.11
CA GLY A 13 -20.94 6.93 -28.87
C GLY A 13 -20.87 6.59 -27.38
N LYS A 14 -21.61 7.31 -26.52
CA LYS A 14 -21.73 6.99 -25.08
C LYS A 14 -23.00 6.17 -24.86
N PHE A 15 -22.90 5.16 -24.00
CA PHE A 15 -24.04 4.33 -23.64
C PHE A 15 -24.98 5.10 -22.71
N GLN A 16 -26.24 5.25 -23.12
CA GLN A 16 -27.28 5.92 -22.35
C GLN A 16 -28.34 4.91 -21.92
N ARG A 17 -28.40 4.67 -20.60
CA ARG A 17 -29.38 3.74 -20.04
C ARG A 17 -30.81 4.16 -20.41
N GLY A 18 -31.63 3.21 -20.84
CA GLY A 18 -33.04 3.44 -21.16
C GLY A 18 -33.29 4.08 -22.53
N GLN A 19 -32.24 4.47 -23.26
CA GLN A 19 -32.37 4.91 -24.65
C GLN A 19 -32.28 3.76 -25.66
N GLY A 20 -31.82 2.57 -25.23
CA GLY A 20 -31.76 1.38 -26.08
C GLY A 20 -33.11 0.68 -26.23
N ASP A 21 -33.26 -0.14 -27.27
CA ASP A 21 -34.47 -0.91 -27.52
C ASP A 21 -34.59 -2.07 -26.51
N PRO A 22 -35.53 -2.02 -25.54
CA PRO A 22 -35.66 -3.06 -24.52
C PRO A 22 -36.05 -4.42 -25.09
N LYS A 23 -36.53 -4.50 -26.34
CA LYS A 23 -36.80 -5.76 -27.02
C LYS A 23 -35.51 -6.54 -27.34
N LEU A 24 -34.37 -5.88 -27.35
CA LEU A 24 -33.05 -6.49 -27.55
C LEU A 24 -32.43 -7.03 -26.25
N LEU A 25 -33.09 -6.80 -25.10
CA LEU A 25 -32.70 -7.36 -23.80
C LEU A 25 -33.49 -8.63 -23.52
N PHE A 26 -32.96 -9.77 -23.95
CA PHE A 26 -33.48 -11.09 -23.60
C PHE A 26 -32.35 -12.12 -23.56
N ASN A 27 -32.63 -13.27 -22.98
CA ASN A 27 -31.73 -14.41 -23.00
C ASN A 27 -31.75 -15.06 -24.40
N SER A 28 -30.64 -14.99 -25.13
CA SER A 28 -30.56 -15.50 -26.51
C SER A 28 -30.73 -17.01 -26.62
N GLU A 29 -30.52 -17.76 -25.54
CA GLU A 29 -30.81 -19.20 -25.48
C GLU A 29 -32.31 -19.49 -25.32
N HIS A 30 -33.10 -18.49 -24.88
CA HIS A 30 -34.54 -18.55 -24.67
C HIS A 30 -35.26 -17.38 -25.38
N PRO A 31 -35.28 -17.35 -26.73
CA PRO A 31 -35.76 -16.20 -27.50
C PRO A 31 -37.28 -16.01 -27.48
N ASP A 32 -38.07 -17.06 -27.18
CA ASP A 32 -39.53 -16.96 -27.09
C ASP A 32 -39.92 -16.10 -25.87
N PRO A 33 -40.65 -14.97 -26.04
CA PRO A 33 -41.13 -14.16 -24.93
C PRO A 33 -42.04 -14.89 -23.93
N LYS A 34 -42.56 -16.08 -24.29
CA LYS A 34 -43.36 -16.94 -23.41
C LYS A 34 -42.52 -17.92 -22.59
N ASP A 35 -41.23 -18.06 -22.90
CA ASP A 35 -40.33 -18.89 -22.11
C ASP A 35 -40.09 -18.24 -20.74
N THR A 36 -40.21 -19.02 -19.66
CA THR A 36 -39.96 -18.56 -18.30
C THR A 36 -38.52 -18.05 -18.09
N LEU A 37 -37.57 -18.53 -18.89
CA LEU A 37 -36.16 -18.14 -18.85
C LEU A 37 -35.81 -16.98 -19.79
N HIS A 38 -36.77 -16.43 -20.52
CA HIS A 38 -36.56 -15.34 -21.46
C HIS A 38 -35.87 -14.10 -20.84
N LYS A 39 -36.11 -13.83 -19.55
CA LYS A 39 -35.52 -12.73 -18.79
C LYS A 39 -34.51 -13.17 -17.73
N TYR A 40 -34.23 -14.47 -17.64
CA TYR A 40 -33.25 -15.00 -16.69
C TYR A 40 -31.84 -14.47 -17.02
N ALA A 41 -31.14 -13.96 -16.00
CA ALA A 41 -29.79 -13.39 -16.10
C ALA A 41 -29.61 -12.27 -17.16
N VAL A 42 -30.70 -11.60 -17.56
CA VAL A 42 -30.63 -10.50 -18.54
C VAL A 42 -30.28 -9.20 -17.83
N ASP A 43 -29.00 -8.83 -17.92
CA ASP A 43 -28.46 -7.58 -17.37
C ASP A 43 -28.59 -6.42 -18.39
N ASP A 44 -29.14 -5.28 -17.95
CA ASP A 44 -29.33 -4.05 -18.72
C ASP A 44 -28.13 -3.07 -18.60
N GLY A 45 -27.07 -3.47 -17.91
CA GLY A 45 -25.93 -2.66 -17.52
C GLY A 45 -25.89 -2.36 -16.01
N TYR A 46 -27.02 -2.52 -15.30
CA TYR A 46 -27.18 -2.19 -13.89
C TYR A 46 -27.48 -3.44 -13.02
N GLY A 47 -27.37 -4.63 -13.60
CA GLY A 47 -27.56 -5.91 -12.96
C GLY A 47 -28.96 -6.49 -13.10
N TRP A 48 -29.00 -7.81 -13.12
CA TRP A 48 -30.21 -8.62 -13.09
C TRP A 48 -30.64 -8.86 -11.64
N MET A 49 -31.96 -8.82 -11.37
CA MET A 49 -32.52 -9.14 -10.05
C MET A 49 -33.03 -10.58 -10.08
N ASP A 50 -32.59 -11.40 -9.12
CA ASP A 50 -33.13 -12.74 -8.96
C ASP A 50 -34.43 -12.77 -8.13
N GLU A 51 -35.01 -13.97 -7.99
CA GLU A 51 -36.27 -14.20 -7.26
C GLU A 51 -36.17 -13.90 -5.76
N LYS A 52 -34.96 -13.87 -5.20
CA LYS A 52 -34.69 -13.55 -3.78
C LYS A 52 -34.48 -12.05 -3.56
N GLY A 53 -34.47 -11.26 -4.64
CA GLY A 53 -34.18 -9.83 -4.58
C GLY A 53 -32.68 -9.53 -4.48
N GLU A 54 -31.80 -10.46 -4.85
CA GLU A 54 -30.37 -10.21 -4.96
C GLU A 54 -30.03 -9.65 -6.36
N ARG A 55 -29.09 -8.71 -6.40
CA ARG A 55 -28.65 -8.04 -7.65
C ARG A 55 -27.36 -8.68 -8.16
N TRP A 56 -27.39 -9.13 -9.39
CA TRP A 56 -26.27 -9.74 -10.10
C TRP A 56 -25.80 -8.84 -11.24
N ALA A 57 -24.65 -8.18 -11.06
CA ALA A 57 -24.17 -7.12 -11.95
C ALA A 57 -23.10 -7.59 -12.95
N PHE A 58 -23.45 -8.51 -13.83
CA PHE A 58 -22.52 -9.16 -14.76
C PHE A 58 -21.82 -8.16 -15.71
N VAL A 59 -22.57 -7.22 -16.28
CA VAL A 59 -22.04 -6.22 -17.24
C VAL A 59 -21.16 -5.21 -16.52
N ALA A 60 -21.62 -4.68 -15.38
CA ALA A 60 -20.83 -3.73 -14.59
C ALA A 60 -19.56 -4.38 -14.04
N TYR A 61 -19.65 -5.65 -13.61
CA TYR A 61 -18.49 -6.44 -13.21
C TYR A 61 -17.48 -6.57 -14.36
N TYR A 62 -17.93 -6.95 -15.56
CA TYR A 62 -17.04 -7.04 -16.72
C TYR A 62 -16.46 -5.68 -17.14
N ASN A 63 -17.23 -4.60 -17.00
CA ASN A 63 -16.74 -3.26 -17.28
C ASN A 63 -15.60 -2.85 -16.33
N SER A 64 -15.81 -3.02 -15.02
CA SER A 64 -14.84 -2.68 -13.98
C SER A 64 -13.62 -3.64 -13.99
N TRP A 65 -13.86 -4.95 -13.91
CA TRP A 65 -12.81 -5.97 -13.74
C TRP A 65 -12.21 -6.49 -15.05
N GLY A 66 -12.85 -6.24 -16.19
CA GLY A 66 -12.37 -6.61 -17.51
C GLY A 66 -11.90 -5.39 -18.30
N GLN A 67 -12.85 -4.58 -18.77
CA GLN A 67 -12.59 -3.53 -19.77
C GLN A 67 -11.65 -2.45 -19.26
N TRP A 68 -11.94 -1.82 -18.12
CA TRP A 68 -11.08 -0.75 -17.59
C TRP A 68 -9.69 -1.25 -17.19
N ARG A 69 -9.59 -2.47 -16.67
CA ARG A 69 -8.29 -3.12 -16.42
C ARG A 69 -7.48 -3.35 -17.70
N MET A 70 -8.14 -3.78 -18.77
CA MET A 70 -7.48 -3.94 -20.08
C MET A 70 -7.03 -2.59 -20.65
N VAL A 71 -7.86 -1.54 -20.54
CA VAL A 71 -7.51 -0.18 -21.01
C VAL A 71 -6.30 0.35 -20.23
N LYS A 72 -6.33 0.31 -18.89
CA LYS A 72 -5.21 0.74 -18.04
C LYS A 72 -3.93 -0.08 -18.33
N GLY A 73 -4.07 -1.40 -18.44
CA GLY A 73 -2.96 -2.30 -18.76
C GLY A 73 -2.35 -2.03 -20.14
N ALA A 74 -3.18 -1.84 -21.17
CA ALA A 74 -2.73 -1.54 -22.52
C ALA A 74 -2.04 -0.18 -22.58
N LEU A 75 -2.60 0.85 -21.97
CA LEU A 75 -1.99 2.18 -21.92
C LEU A 75 -0.60 2.15 -21.27
N ASN A 76 -0.47 1.49 -20.11
CA ASN A 76 0.82 1.31 -19.44
C ASN A 76 1.83 0.52 -20.27
N ALA A 77 1.39 -0.54 -20.96
CA ALA A 77 2.25 -1.32 -21.83
C ALA A 77 2.75 -0.52 -23.04
N LEU A 78 1.85 0.26 -23.67
CA LEU A 78 2.17 1.12 -24.81
C LEU A 78 3.14 2.25 -24.39
N ALA A 79 2.87 2.94 -23.29
CA ALA A 79 3.75 3.99 -22.79
C ALA A 79 5.15 3.45 -22.49
N ARG A 80 5.25 2.31 -21.81
CA ARG A 80 6.55 1.65 -21.55
C ARG A 80 7.25 1.20 -22.82
N ALA A 81 6.52 0.65 -23.78
CA ALA A 81 7.09 0.24 -25.06
C ALA A 81 7.68 1.43 -25.81
N TYR A 82 6.99 2.57 -25.83
CA TYR A 82 7.53 3.82 -26.38
C TYR A 82 8.82 4.23 -25.65
N THR A 83 8.80 4.36 -24.32
CA THR A 83 9.99 4.76 -23.54
C THR A 83 11.22 3.85 -23.78
N LEU A 84 11.01 2.56 -24.06
CA LEU A 84 12.10 1.61 -24.30
C LEU A 84 12.58 1.53 -25.75
N THR A 85 11.78 1.99 -26.72
CA THR A 85 12.05 1.75 -28.15
C THR A 85 12.05 3.00 -29.02
N ASP A 86 11.52 4.11 -28.51
CA ASP A 86 11.25 5.36 -29.25
C ASP A 86 10.37 5.17 -30.51
N ASP A 87 9.65 4.03 -30.61
CA ASP A 87 8.75 3.75 -31.73
C ASP A 87 7.41 4.47 -31.55
N VAL A 88 7.23 5.54 -32.31
CA VAL A 88 6.05 6.43 -32.28
C VAL A 88 4.73 5.68 -32.44
N ARG A 89 4.70 4.48 -33.03
CA ARG A 89 3.46 3.69 -33.15
C ARG A 89 2.86 3.33 -31.78
N TYR A 90 3.69 3.20 -30.76
CA TYR A 90 3.22 2.96 -29.39
C TYR A 90 2.65 4.24 -28.78
N ALA A 91 3.33 5.39 -28.96
CA ALA A 91 2.83 6.69 -28.54
C ALA A 91 1.49 7.01 -29.21
N HIS A 92 1.36 6.80 -30.54
CA HIS A 92 0.11 6.95 -31.28
C HIS A 92 -1.05 6.21 -30.61
N LYS A 93 -0.89 4.92 -30.36
CA LYS A 93 -1.94 4.08 -29.75
C LYS A 93 -2.25 4.51 -28.32
N ALA A 94 -1.25 4.91 -27.56
CA ALA A 94 -1.45 5.47 -26.22
C ALA A 94 -2.24 6.79 -26.29
N GLY A 95 -1.92 7.67 -27.23
CA GLY A 95 -2.62 8.92 -27.50
C GLY A 95 -4.09 8.73 -27.83
N VAL A 96 -4.42 7.73 -28.65
CA VAL A 96 -5.83 7.37 -28.94
C VAL A 96 -6.58 6.98 -27.67
N LEU A 97 -5.96 6.21 -26.78
CA LEU A 97 -6.58 5.82 -25.51
C LEU A 97 -6.71 7.02 -24.56
N LEU A 98 -5.64 7.80 -24.37
CA LEU A 98 -5.62 8.96 -23.47
C LEU A 98 -6.67 9.99 -23.85
N ASP A 99 -6.76 10.33 -25.14
CA ASP A 99 -7.74 11.28 -25.66
C ASP A 99 -9.18 10.77 -25.47
N ARG A 100 -9.43 9.47 -25.73
CA ARG A 100 -10.76 8.92 -25.50
C ARG A 100 -11.11 8.81 -24.01
N ILE A 101 -10.13 8.51 -23.15
CA ILE A 101 -10.32 8.54 -21.70
C ILE A 101 -10.70 9.96 -21.28
N ALA A 102 -10.01 10.99 -21.76
CA ALA A 102 -10.30 12.38 -21.47
C ALA A 102 -11.72 12.80 -21.89
N ASP A 103 -12.26 12.28 -22.99
CA ASP A 103 -13.64 12.56 -23.43
C ASP A 103 -14.74 12.06 -22.46
N VAL A 104 -14.43 11.06 -21.63
CA VAL A 104 -15.42 10.36 -20.80
C VAL A 104 -15.13 10.45 -19.31
N TYR A 105 -13.87 10.59 -18.91
CA TYR A 105 -13.43 10.60 -17.52
C TYR A 105 -14.15 11.64 -16.64
N PRO A 106 -14.42 12.89 -17.09
CA PRO A 106 -15.13 13.88 -16.27
C PRO A 106 -16.52 13.43 -15.80
N GLU A 107 -17.20 12.59 -16.58
CA GLU A 107 -18.55 12.09 -16.30
C GLU A 107 -18.56 10.80 -15.46
N MET A 108 -17.39 10.18 -15.22
CA MET A 108 -17.30 8.93 -14.46
C MET A 108 -17.52 9.19 -12.97
N ASP A 109 -18.54 8.54 -12.40
CA ASP A 109 -18.88 8.59 -10.98
C ASP A 109 -19.41 7.23 -10.52
N MET A 110 -18.66 6.59 -9.60
CA MET A 110 -19.03 5.30 -9.03
C MET A 110 -19.97 5.40 -7.82
N SER A 111 -20.26 6.61 -7.33
CA SER A 111 -20.97 6.79 -6.05
C SER A 111 -22.36 6.19 -6.01
N GLU A 112 -23.10 6.22 -7.13
CA GLU A 112 -24.40 5.56 -7.20
C GLU A 112 -24.28 4.03 -7.11
N TYR A 113 -23.31 3.44 -7.80
CA TYR A 113 -23.09 2.00 -7.82
C TYR A 113 -22.63 1.48 -6.45
N LEU A 114 -21.73 2.21 -5.79
CA LEU A 114 -21.20 1.84 -4.48
C LEU A 114 -22.25 2.07 -3.38
N GLY A 115 -22.88 3.25 -3.36
CA GLY A 115 -23.78 3.66 -2.28
C GLY A 115 -25.20 3.09 -2.39
N LYS A 116 -25.81 3.16 -3.58
CA LYS A 116 -27.20 2.70 -3.77
C LYS A 116 -27.29 1.24 -4.19
N MET A 117 -26.40 0.81 -5.10
CA MET A 117 -26.46 -0.54 -5.67
C MET A 117 -25.60 -1.56 -4.91
N ARG A 118 -24.82 -1.08 -3.93
CA ARG A 118 -23.99 -1.89 -3.03
C ARG A 118 -22.98 -2.76 -3.78
N PHE A 119 -22.43 -2.25 -4.88
CA PHE A 119 -21.31 -2.93 -5.52
C PHE A 119 -20.08 -2.82 -4.63
N GLU A 120 -19.40 -3.95 -4.44
CA GLU A 120 -18.17 -3.98 -3.66
C GLU A 120 -17.01 -3.45 -4.49
N HIS A 121 -16.27 -2.49 -3.92
CA HIS A 121 -15.05 -1.96 -4.50
C HIS A 121 -14.13 -1.43 -3.39
N SER A 122 -12.87 -1.20 -3.73
CA SER A 122 -11.92 -0.55 -2.83
C SER A 122 -12.14 0.96 -2.76
N ASP A 123 -12.95 1.39 -1.81
CA ASP A 123 -13.32 2.79 -1.56
C ASP A 123 -13.16 3.18 -0.08
N GLY A 124 -12.85 2.21 0.78
CA GLY A 124 -12.80 2.39 2.23
C GLY A 124 -14.14 2.81 2.82
N SER A 125 -15.24 2.32 2.23
CA SER A 125 -16.62 2.66 2.61
C SER A 125 -16.98 4.15 2.44
N SER A 126 -16.25 4.87 1.59
CA SER A 126 -16.56 6.27 1.27
C SER A 126 -17.75 6.39 0.31
N HIS A 127 -18.06 5.32 -0.43
CA HIS A 127 -18.96 5.32 -1.57
C HIS A 127 -18.59 6.37 -2.62
N LEU A 128 -17.31 6.70 -2.74
CA LEU A 128 -16.77 7.62 -3.74
C LEU A 128 -15.84 6.87 -4.69
N GLY A 129 -15.57 7.48 -5.84
CA GLY A 129 -14.75 6.93 -6.91
C GLY A 129 -15.13 7.54 -8.25
N ARG A 130 -14.45 7.12 -9.33
CA ARG A 130 -14.81 7.52 -10.70
C ARG A 130 -15.10 6.32 -11.57
N ILE A 131 -14.06 5.64 -12.04
CA ILE A 131 -14.15 4.39 -12.79
C ILE A 131 -14.06 3.21 -11.83
N GLU A 132 -13.25 3.38 -10.80
CA GLU A 132 -13.01 2.51 -9.68
C GLU A 132 -13.39 3.25 -8.37
N GLY A 133 -13.51 2.50 -7.28
CA GLY A 133 -13.67 3.08 -5.93
C GLY A 133 -12.47 3.94 -5.52
N SER A 134 -12.70 4.90 -4.62
CA SER A 134 -11.78 6.03 -4.39
C SER A 134 -10.35 5.66 -4.03
N ILE A 135 -10.13 4.49 -3.42
CA ILE A 135 -8.80 4.04 -3.03
C ILE A 135 -8.04 3.56 -4.25
N TRP A 136 -8.65 2.76 -5.12
CA TRP A 136 -7.98 2.29 -6.33
C TRP A 136 -7.96 3.32 -7.45
N GLU A 137 -8.89 4.28 -7.44
CA GLU A 137 -8.89 5.39 -8.40
C GLU A 137 -7.60 6.24 -8.31
N THR A 138 -6.88 6.25 -7.18
CA THR A 138 -5.57 6.92 -7.12
C THR A 138 -4.52 6.25 -7.99
N ASP A 139 -4.53 4.92 -8.11
CA ASP A 139 -3.64 4.16 -9.01
C ASP A 139 -4.03 4.40 -10.48
N VAL A 140 -5.33 4.55 -10.76
CA VAL A 140 -5.82 4.97 -12.08
C VAL A 140 -5.28 6.36 -12.44
N GLY A 141 -5.42 7.33 -11.54
CA GLY A 141 -4.91 8.70 -11.73
C GLY A 141 -3.40 8.76 -11.92
N GLU A 142 -2.64 8.05 -11.09
CA GLU A 142 -1.18 7.92 -11.25
C GLU A 142 -0.82 7.30 -12.61
N ALA A 143 -1.40 6.14 -12.95
CA ALA A 143 -1.07 5.43 -14.18
C ALA A 143 -1.37 6.26 -15.42
N PHE A 144 -2.51 6.96 -15.46
CA PHE A 144 -2.90 7.79 -16.59
C PHE A 144 -2.00 9.02 -16.73
N ALA A 145 -1.69 9.72 -15.63
CA ALA A 145 -0.79 10.87 -15.66
C ALA A 145 0.62 10.48 -16.11
N LEU A 146 1.21 9.41 -15.53
CA LEU A 146 2.55 8.96 -15.91
C LEU A 146 2.59 8.34 -17.32
N ALA A 147 1.49 7.77 -17.81
CA ALA A 147 1.43 7.29 -19.18
C ALA A 147 1.49 8.46 -20.18
N TYR A 148 0.75 9.54 -19.92
CA TYR A 148 0.77 10.76 -20.73
C TYR A 148 2.17 11.39 -20.75
N ASP A 149 2.77 11.60 -19.57
CA ASP A 149 4.13 12.14 -19.42
C ASP A 149 5.15 11.38 -20.28
N ARG A 150 5.13 10.04 -20.20
CA ARG A 150 6.07 9.18 -20.95
C ARG A 150 5.93 9.24 -22.47
N VAL A 151 4.73 9.54 -23.00
CA VAL A 151 4.48 9.52 -24.45
C VAL A 151 4.37 10.91 -25.06
N PHE A 152 4.44 11.97 -24.26
CA PHE A 152 4.17 13.35 -24.68
C PHE A 152 4.90 13.74 -25.96
N ASP A 153 6.22 13.56 -26.01
CA ASP A 153 7.04 13.88 -27.18
C ASP A 153 6.63 13.09 -28.43
N GLY A 154 6.31 11.81 -28.25
CA GLY A 154 5.80 10.94 -29.30
C GLY A 154 4.42 11.37 -29.82
N LEU A 155 3.54 11.89 -28.95
CA LEU A 155 2.26 12.45 -29.38
C LEU A 155 2.46 13.75 -30.18
N ALA A 156 3.35 14.62 -29.71
CA ALA A 156 3.65 15.89 -30.36
C ALA A 156 4.28 15.71 -31.75
N ALA A 157 5.10 14.67 -31.90
CA ALA A 157 5.76 14.32 -33.16
C ALA A 157 4.87 13.58 -34.17
N ASP A 158 3.65 13.17 -33.80
CA ASP A 158 2.78 12.32 -34.64
C ASP A 158 1.59 13.07 -35.27
N PRO A 159 1.74 13.62 -36.50
CA PRO A 159 0.62 14.25 -37.20
C PRO A 159 -0.49 13.25 -37.60
N SER A 160 -0.19 11.95 -37.68
CA SER A 160 -1.18 10.93 -38.02
C SER A 160 -2.18 10.69 -36.88
N LEU A 161 -1.75 10.87 -35.63
CA LEU A 161 -2.62 10.87 -34.46
C LEU A 161 -3.67 11.97 -34.56
N VAL A 162 -3.25 13.21 -34.83
CA VAL A 162 -4.16 14.37 -34.96
C VAL A 162 -5.17 14.13 -36.09
N ALA A 163 -4.71 13.63 -37.24
CA ALA A 163 -5.60 13.33 -38.36
C ALA A 163 -6.67 12.28 -37.98
N PHE A 164 -6.26 11.22 -37.28
CA PHE A 164 -7.19 10.19 -36.80
C PHE A 164 -8.19 10.75 -35.78
N LEU A 165 -7.71 11.46 -34.76
CA LEU A 165 -8.56 12.02 -33.69
C LEU A 165 -9.53 13.09 -34.20
N SER A 166 -9.11 13.93 -35.14
CA SER A 166 -9.98 14.90 -35.80
C SER A 166 -11.12 14.21 -36.57
N GLY A 167 -10.83 13.13 -37.30
CA GLY A 167 -11.86 12.32 -37.96
C GLY A 167 -12.85 11.70 -36.98
N GLN A 168 -12.35 11.18 -35.85
CA GLN A 168 -13.19 10.64 -34.78
C GLN A 168 -14.04 11.73 -34.11
N ALA A 169 -13.47 12.92 -33.88
CA ALA A 169 -14.19 14.06 -33.32
C ALA A 169 -15.32 14.54 -34.22
N GLN A 170 -15.12 14.57 -35.54
CA GLN A 170 -16.20 14.88 -36.49
C GLN A 170 -17.30 13.81 -36.47
N LYS A 171 -16.91 12.53 -36.46
CA LYS A 171 -17.84 11.39 -36.49
C LYS A 171 -18.71 11.33 -35.23
N PHE A 172 -18.14 11.58 -34.06
CA PHE A 172 -18.80 11.42 -32.76
C PHE A 172 -19.05 12.76 -32.03
N LYS A 173 -18.87 13.90 -32.72
CA LYS A 173 -19.06 15.25 -32.17
C LYS A 173 -18.28 15.47 -30.86
N LEU A 174 -16.99 15.12 -30.83
CA LEU A 174 -16.14 15.09 -29.62
C LEU A 174 -15.24 16.33 -29.48
N GLY A 175 -15.81 17.53 -29.55
CA GLY A 175 -15.04 18.78 -29.41
C GLY A 175 -14.00 19.01 -30.50
N ASP A 176 -13.09 19.96 -30.27
CA ASP A 176 -12.00 20.29 -31.19
C ASP A 176 -10.79 19.38 -30.98
N LYS A 177 -10.32 18.76 -32.07
CA LYS A 177 -9.10 17.93 -32.15
C LYS A 177 -8.30 18.26 -33.41
N SER A 178 -8.38 19.49 -33.92
CA SER A 178 -7.81 19.88 -35.21
C SER A 178 -6.28 20.02 -35.22
N ALA A 179 -5.65 20.09 -34.04
CA ALA A 179 -4.22 20.23 -33.87
C ALA A 179 -3.76 19.50 -32.60
N PHE A 180 -2.46 19.20 -32.48
CA PHE A 180 -1.91 18.59 -31.26
C PHE A 180 -2.23 19.41 -30.02
N ALA A 181 -2.15 20.74 -30.08
CA ALA A 181 -2.51 21.62 -28.97
C ALA A 181 -3.97 21.43 -28.49
N ALA A 182 -4.91 21.10 -29.38
CA ALA A 182 -6.30 20.83 -29.01
C ALA A 182 -6.44 19.45 -28.33
N VAL A 183 -5.72 18.44 -28.82
CA VAL A 183 -5.66 17.09 -28.19
C VAL A 183 -4.99 17.17 -26.82
N GLN A 184 -3.85 17.86 -26.73
CA GLN A 184 -3.15 18.19 -25.49
C GLN A 184 -4.11 18.84 -24.50
N LYS A 185 -4.82 19.90 -24.92
CA LYS A 185 -5.78 20.59 -24.07
C LYS A 185 -6.90 19.67 -23.58
N ASN A 186 -7.41 18.78 -24.43
CA ASN A 186 -8.43 17.79 -24.04
C ASN A 186 -7.91 16.89 -22.93
N ILE A 187 -6.71 16.31 -23.10
CA ILE A 187 -6.10 15.43 -22.11
C ILE A 187 -5.78 16.20 -20.82
N GLU A 188 -5.13 17.35 -20.89
CA GLU A 188 -4.75 18.11 -19.71
C GLU A 188 -5.96 18.60 -18.92
N ASP A 189 -6.97 19.17 -19.58
CA ASP A 189 -8.11 19.76 -18.89
C ASP A 189 -9.13 18.70 -18.43
N ASN A 190 -9.40 17.68 -19.25
CA ASN A 190 -10.45 16.68 -18.96
C ASN A 190 -9.93 15.39 -18.34
N LEU A 191 -8.60 15.22 -18.21
CA LEU A 191 -7.99 14.09 -17.51
C LEU A 191 -7.09 14.54 -16.35
N LEU A 192 -6.02 15.31 -16.62
CA LEU A 192 -5.05 15.65 -15.55
C LEU A 192 -5.64 16.58 -14.49
N LEU A 193 -6.31 17.67 -14.91
CA LEU A 193 -6.98 18.57 -13.96
C LEU A 193 -8.18 17.90 -13.27
N GLU A 194 -8.83 16.94 -13.93
CA GLU A 194 -9.89 16.15 -13.32
C GLU A 194 -9.37 15.15 -12.27
N ILE A 195 -8.16 14.60 -12.45
CA ILE A 195 -7.44 13.83 -11.42
C ILE A 195 -7.13 14.72 -10.22
N VAL A 196 -6.59 15.91 -10.45
CA VAL A 196 -6.32 16.91 -9.39
C VAL A 196 -7.60 17.25 -8.61
N GLN A 197 -8.69 17.50 -9.33
CA GLN A 197 -9.98 17.80 -8.72
C GLN A 197 -10.52 16.60 -7.94
N GLY A 198 -10.37 15.39 -8.47
CA GLY A 198 -10.77 14.16 -7.79
C GLY A 198 -10.00 13.92 -6.49
N VAL A 199 -8.72 14.30 -6.42
CA VAL A 199 -7.97 14.25 -5.16
C VAL A 199 -8.52 15.27 -4.15
N ARG A 200 -8.81 16.49 -4.60
CA ARG A 200 -9.38 17.57 -3.76
C ARG A 200 -10.79 17.26 -3.27
N ASP A 201 -11.59 16.55 -4.06
CA ASP A 201 -12.98 16.22 -3.73
C ASP A 201 -13.19 14.81 -3.16
N CYS A 202 -12.09 14.12 -2.84
CA CYS A 202 -12.05 12.78 -2.24
C CYS A 202 -12.49 11.63 -3.15
N ARG A 203 -12.79 11.86 -4.45
CA ARG A 203 -13.02 10.76 -5.41
C ARG A 203 -11.74 9.98 -5.71
N LEU A 204 -10.56 10.58 -5.57
CA LEU A 204 -9.25 9.93 -5.60
C LEU A 204 -8.61 10.02 -4.22
N ARG A 205 -9.03 9.13 -3.32
CA ARG A 205 -8.60 9.09 -1.93
C ARG A 205 -8.29 7.67 -1.50
N GLY A 206 -7.00 7.37 -1.49
CA GLY A 206 -6.43 6.14 -0.94
C GLY A 206 -5.83 6.32 0.45
N ASN A 207 -5.05 5.33 0.85
CA ASN A 207 -4.19 5.41 2.03
C ASN A 207 -3.17 6.55 1.86
N GLN A 208 -2.52 6.94 2.96
CA GLN A 208 -1.47 7.95 2.92
C GLN A 208 -0.39 7.55 1.90
N GLY A 209 0.04 8.50 1.08
CA GLY A 209 0.93 8.29 -0.06
C GLY A 209 0.20 8.15 -1.38
N MET A 210 -0.94 7.46 -1.45
CA MET A 210 -1.56 7.10 -2.74
C MET A 210 -2.13 8.31 -3.50
N HIS A 211 -2.95 9.12 -2.83
CA HIS A 211 -3.56 10.29 -3.46
C HIS A 211 -2.56 11.45 -3.62
N GLN A 212 -1.53 11.50 -2.77
CA GLN A 212 -0.41 12.42 -2.93
C GLN A 212 0.42 12.11 -4.17
N VAL A 213 0.69 10.83 -4.43
CA VAL A 213 1.33 10.38 -5.69
C VAL A 213 0.46 10.75 -6.88
N SER A 214 -0.85 10.49 -6.83
CA SER A 214 -1.74 10.86 -7.92
C SER A 214 -1.76 12.37 -8.20
N MET A 215 -1.74 13.20 -7.16
CA MET A 215 -1.62 14.66 -7.29
C MET A 215 -0.27 15.06 -7.92
N ALA A 216 0.83 14.50 -7.42
CA ALA A 216 2.17 14.83 -7.90
C ALA A 216 2.40 14.38 -9.34
N ALA A 217 1.96 13.17 -9.69
CA ALA A 217 2.04 12.64 -11.05
C ALA A 217 1.26 13.53 -12.04
N ALA A 218 0.03 13.92 -11.70
CA ALA A 218 -0.77 14.81 -12.55
C ALA A 218 -0.14 16.21 -12.67
N ALA A 219 0.41 16.76 -11.57
CA ALA A 219 1.06 18.07 -11.57
C ALA A 219 2.34 18.09 -12.43
N ILE A 220 3.16 17.04 -12.33
CA ILE A 220 4.39 16.89 -13.12
C ILE A 220 4.05 16.69 -14.60
N ALA A 221 3.13 15.77 -14.91
CA ALA A 221 2.70 15.50 -16.28
C ALA A 221 2.06 16.72 -16.97
N LEU A 222 1.45 17.62 -16.19
CA LEU A 222 0.88 18.88 -16.70
C LEU A 222 1.95 19.93 -17.04
N ASP A 223 3.09 19.90 -16.33
CA ASP A 223 4.25 20.81 -16.46
C ASP A 223 3.91 22.29 -16.73
N ARG A 224 2.91 22.83 -16.01
CA ARG A 224 2.35 24.17 -16.24
C ARG A 224 2.65 25.08 -15.05
N GLN A 225 3.68 25.92 -15.14
CA GLN A 225 4.03 26.86 -14.07
C GLN A 225 3.13 28.11 -14.06
N PRO A 226 2.78 28.69 -12.88
CA PRO A 226 3.17 28.27 -11.52
C PRO A 226 2.34 27.13 -10.92
N LEU A 227 1.29 26.68 -11.62
CA LEU A 227 0.32 25.71 -11.12
C LEU A 227 0.95 24.38 -10.68
N THR A 228 1.90 23.83 -11.45
CA THR A 228 2.62 22.60 -11.04
C THR A 228 3.24 22.75 -9.66
N ASN A 229 3.95 23.85 -9.38
CA ASN A 229 4.54 24.07 -8.06
C ASN A 229 3.49 24.27 -6.97
N GLU A 230 2.36 24.91 -7.26
CA GLU A 230 1.25 25.07 -6.31
C GLU A 230 0.62 23.71 -5.93
N LEU A 231 0.48 22.80 -6.90
CA LEU A 231 -0.05 21.45 -6.67
C LEU A 231 0.94 20.56 -5.92
N LEU A 232 2.24 20.67 -6.22
CA LEU A 232 3.28 19.97 -5.46
C LEU A 232 3.38 20.52 -4.04
N ASP A 233 3.24 21.84 -3.84
CA ASP A 233 3.15 22.45 -2.51
C ASP A 233 1.95 21.95 -1.72
N TRP A 234 0.80 21.76 -2.39
CA TRP A 234 -0.41 21.22 -1.78
C TRP A 234 -0.17 19.84 -1.14
N VAL A 235 0.71 19.00 -1.71
CA VAL A 235 1.08 17.69 -1.13
C VAL A 235 1.67 17.83 0.28
N PHE A 236 2.37 18.94 0.54
CA PHE A 236 2.98 19.23 1.84
C PHE A 236 2.11 20.09 2.76
N GLN A 237 1.04 20.69 2.23
CA GLN A 237 0.12 21.51 3.03
C GLN A 237 -0.65 20.65 4.06
N PRO A 238 -0.96 21.21 5.25
CA PRO A 238 -1.85 20.56 6.21
C PRO A 238 -3.19 20.20 5.56
N GLY A 239 -3.58 18.94 5.70
CA GLY A 239 -4.79 18.39 5.09
C GLY A 239 -5.85 18.05 6.12
N GLU A 240 -7.06 18.55 5.90
CA GLU A 240 -8.27 18.07 6.54
C GLU A 240 -9.12 17.35 5.50
N LEU A 241 -9.48 16.10 5.82
CA LEU A 241 -10.34 15.26 5.01
C LEU A 241 -11.75 15.26 5.60
N VAL A 242 -12.72 15.80 4.85
CA VAL A 242 -14.14 15.82 5.21
C VAL A 242 -14.94 15.14 4.09
N ILE A 243 -15.10 13.82 4.20
CA ILE A 243 -15.74 12.98 3.16
C ILE A 243 -17.16 13.46 2.84
N SER A 244 -17.95 13.78 3.87
CA SER A 244 -19.33 14.25 3.71
C SER A 244 -19.44 15.58 2.94
N GLN A 245 -18.37 16.36 2.88
CA GLN A 245 -18.28 17.62 2.13
C GLN A 245 -17.49 17.47 0.83
N ARG A 246 -17.05 16.25 0.48
CA ARG A 246 -16.13 16.00 -0.65
C ARG A 246 -14.98 17.01 -0.64
N ARG A 247 -14.25 17.07 0.48
CA ARG A 247 -13.20 18.06 0.70
C ARG A 247 -11.93 17.43 1.26
N ASN A 248 -10.82 17.71 0.58
CA ASN A 248 -9.46 17.43 1.01
C ASN A 248 -8.61 18.69 0.83
N THR A 249 -8.12 19.28 1.92
CA THR A 249 -7.46 20.60 1.87
C THR A 249 -5.95 20.55 1.67
N GLY A 250 -5.31 19.38 1.78
CA GLY A 250 -3.85 19.24 1.70
C GLY A 250 -3.39 17.78 1.75
N GLY A 251 -2.18 17.50 1.27
CA GLY A 251 -1.62 16.15 1.26
C GLY A 251 -1.05 15.69 2.60
N ASN A 252 -0.90 16.59 3.58
CA ASN A 252 -0.57 16.27 4.97
C ASN A 252 0.74 15.48 5.22
N VAL A 253 1.65 15.39 4.23
CA VAL A 253 2.88 14.59 4.31
C VAL A 253 3.74 14.91 5.56
N PRO A 254 3.99 16.19 5.90
CA PRO A 254 4.77 16.53 7.10
C PRO A 254 4.16 15.99 8.39
N PHE A 255 2.83 16.06 8.52
CA PHE A 255 2.12 15.55 9.70
C PHE A 255 2.16 14.03 9.76
N VAL A 256 2.00 13.35 8.61
CA VAL A 256 2.09 11.90 8.54
C VAL A 256 3.47 11.43 9.05
N ILE A 257 4.55 11.98 8.52
CA ILE A 257 5.91 11.54 8.87
C ILE A 257 6.27 11.93 10.31
N ASN A 258 6.03 13.18 10.70
CA ASN A 258 6.50 13.68 12.00
C ASN A 258 5.61 13.23 13.16
N HIS A 259 4.29 13.19 12.96
CA HIS A 259 3.33 12.96 14.03
C HIS A 259 2.68 11.57 14.00
N THR A 260 2.22 11.10 12.83
CA THR A 260 1.43 9.86 12.75
C THR A 260 2.31 8.62 12.87
N MET A 261 3.49 8.65 12.24
CA MET A 261 4.47 7.58 12.37
C MET A 261 5.11 7.59 13.76
N CYS A 262 5.35 6.41 14.33
CA CYS A 262 5.97 6.27 15.64
C CYS A 262 7.43 6.77 15.63
N ARG A 263 8.07 6.80 16.81
CA ARG A 263 9.45 7.29 16.96
C ARG A 263 10.47 6.45 16.20
N ASP A 264 10.22 5.15 16.05
CA ASP A 264 11.01 4.25 15.19
C ASP A 264 10.64 4.41 13.70
N GLY A 265 9.85 5.43 13.35
CA GLY A 265 9.50 5.79 11.97
C GLY A 265 8.68 4.74 11.24
N MET A 266 7.84 3.99 11.95
CA MET A 266 6.86 3.07 11.37
C MET A 266 5.43 3.55 11.62
N GLY A 267 4.49 2.95 10.89
CA GLY A 267 3.08 3.01 11.21
C GLY A 267 2.74 2.50 12.60
N SER A 268 1.65 3.02 13.17
CA SER A 268 1.22 2.70 14.53
C SER A 268 0.21 1.54 14.60
N GLU A 269 0.16 0.63 13.63
CA GLU A 269 -0.93 -0.35 13.49
C GLU A 269 -0.82 -1.60 14.37
N GLY A 270 0.26 -1.74 15.14
CA GLY A 270 0.40 -2.83 16.12
C GLY A 270 0.81 -4.18 15.52
N ALA A 271 1.18 -4.21 14.23
CA ALA A 271 1.64 -5.41 13.53
C ALA A 271 2.75 -5.03 12.52
N PRO A 272 3.89 -5.73 12.43
CA PRO A 272 4.99 -5.35 11.53
C PRO A 272 4.55 -5.21 10.06
N GLY A 273 3.76 -6.16 9.54
CA GLY A 273 3.27 -6.13 8.15
C GLY A 273 2.45 -4.88 7.82
N TYR A 274 1.55 -4.46 8.71
CA TYR A 274 0.72 -3.26 8.52
C TYR A 274 1.45 -1.97 8.88
N SER A 275 2.36 -2.00 9.85
CA SER A 275 3.17 -0.84 10.24
C SER A 275 4.16 -0.38 9.16
N CYS A 276 4.42 -1.18 8.13
CA CYS A 276 5.22 -0.81 6.97
C CYS A 276 4.51 0.17 6.01
N TRP A 277 3.29 0.65 6.30
CA TRP A 277 2.58 1.56 5.40
C TRP A 277 3.36 2.84 5.06
N GLY A 278 4.35 3.26 5.86
CA GLY A 278 5.24 4.37 5.49
C GLY A 278 5.95 4.19 4.14
N LEU A 279 6.11 2.95 3.67
CA LEU A 279 6.66 2.62 2.36
C LEU A 279 5.77 3.05 1.19
N THR A 280 4.48 3.31 1.40
CA THR A 280 3.57 3.82 0.34
C THR A 280 3.92 5.24 -0.09
N LEU A 281 4.67 5.99 0.73
CA LEU A 281 5.18 7.33 0.42
C LEU A 281 6.41 7.28 -0.50
N PHE A 282 6.98 6.10 -0.77
CA PHE A 282 8.24 5.97 -1.51
C PHE A 282 8.11 6.46 -2.96
N THR A 283 7.03 6.09 -3.64
CA THR A 283 6.78 6.55 -5.02
C THR A 283 6.69 8.08 -5.10
N LEU A 284 6.07 8.74 -4.10
CA LEU A 284 6.02 10.19 -4.05
C LEU A 284 7.43 10.78 -3.90
N ALA A 285 8.23 10.23 -2.99
CA ALA A 285 9.59 10.69 -2.77
C ALA A 285 10.45 10.54 -4.03
N GLU A 286 10.33 9.41 -4.75
CA GLU A 286 11.02 9.20 -6.03
C GLU A 286 10.57 10.17 -7.12
N LEU A 287 9.26 10.39 -7.28
CA LEU A 287 8.75 11.32 -8.29
C LEU A 287 9.28 12.74 -8.06
N LEU A 288 9.29 13.20 -6.81
CA LEU A 288 9.82 14.52 -6.46
C LEU A 288 11.34 14.60 -6.68
N GLU A 289 12.09 13.56 -6.34
CA GLU A 289 13.54 13.51 -6.57
C GLU A 289 13.89 13.56 -8.07
N ARG A 290 13.07 12.94 -8.92
CA ARG A 290 13.26 12.88 -10.38
C ARG A 290 12.79 14.13 -11.12
N TYR A 291 12.13 15.07 -10.46
CA TYR A 291 11.61 16.30 -11.07
C TYR A 291 12.41 17.53 -10.58
N PRO A 292 13.58 17.83 -11.19
CA PRO A 292 14.53 18.84 -10.68
C PRO A 292 13.99 20.28 -10.72
N ALA A 293 12.92 20.55 -11.49
CA ALA A 293 12.30 21.87 -11.54
C ALA A 293 11.60 22.25 -10.22
N TYR A 294 11.24 21.28 -9.37
CA TYR A 294 10.68 21.53 -8.04
C TYR A 294 11.74 21.39 -6.96
N THR A 295 12.11 22.50 -6.31
CA THR A 295 13.23 22.53 -5.35
C THR A 295 12.81 22.83 -3.91
N LYS A 296 11.55 23.24 -3.71
CA LYS A 296 11.05 23.78 -2.43
C LYS A 296 11.00 22.72 -1.34
N ASN A 297 10.34 21.59 -1.57
CA ASN A 297 10.24 20.49 -0.61
C ASN A 297 10.84 19.20 -1.19
N ASN A 298 11.53 18.43 -0.37
CA ASN A 298 12.10 17.13 -0.72
C ASN A 298 11.98 16.17 0.47
N MET A 299 11.37 15.00 0.25
CA MET A 299 11.07 14.07 1.32
C MET A 299 12.33 13.49 1.99
N PHE A 300 13.35 13.18 1.21
CA PHE A 300 14.58 12.59 1.72
C PHE A 300 15.44 13.60 2.48
N ARG A 301 15.50 14.84 1.99
CA ARG A 301 16.26 15.97 2.56
C ARG A 301 15.58 16.54 3.81
N ASP A 302 14.28 16.84 3.71
CA ASP A 302 13.58 17.64 4.72
C ASP A 302 13.04 16.80 5.89
N PHE A 303 12.91 15.49 5.71
CA PHE A 303 12.39 14.57 6.74
C PHE A 303 13.37 13.43 7.03
N PRO A 304 14.46 13.67 7.81
CA PRO A 304 15.42 12.62 8.16
C PRO A 304 14.81 11.39 8.84
N LYS A 305 13.68 11.55 9.53
CA LYS A 305 12.90 10.44 10.13
C LYS A 305 12.40 9.44 9.07
N TYR A 306 12.18 9.88 7.83
CA TYR A 306 11.70 9.03 6.75
C TYR A 306 12.68 7.89 6.42
N LYS A 307 13.98 8.06 6.68
CA LYS A 307 14.97 6.97 6.60
C LYS A 307 14.57 5.74 7.43
N GLN A 308 13.93 5.96 8.59
CA GLN A 308 13.52 4.87 9.48
C GLN A 308 12.45 3.98 8.85
N CYS A 309 11.70 4.45 7.84
CA CYS A 309 10.80 3.64 7.00
C CYS A 309 11.47 2.38 6.45
N PHE A 310 12.75 2.50 6.13
CA PHE A 310 13.52 1.46 5.46
C PHE A 310 14.46 0.73 6.41
N VAL A 311 14.92 1.38 7.48
CA VAL A 311 15.85 0.79 8.46
C VAL A 311 15.11 -0.04 9.51
N THR A 312 13.93 0.40 9.97
CA THR A 312 13.23 -0.29 11.07
C THR A 312 12.83 -1.73 10.75
N PRO A 313 12.37 -2.08 9.53
CA PRO A 313 12.14 -3.49 9.19
C PRO A 313 13.41 -4.35 9.28
N LEU A 314 14.59 -3.78 9.07
CA LEU A 314 15.87 -4.48 9.25
C LEU A 314 16.19 -4.70 10.73
N ARG A 315 15.77 -3.78 11.59
CA ARG A 315 15.91 -3.85 13.05
C ARG A 315 14.89 -4.79 13.70
N TRP A 316 13.81 -5.14 13.01
CA TRP A 316 12.88 -6.19 13.46
C TRP A 316 13.43 -7.60 13.27
N LEU A 317 14.52 -7.77 12.53
CA LEU A 317 15.01 -9.10 12.19
C LEU A 317 15.66 -9.77 13.41
N CYS A 318 15.01 -10.81 13.89
CA CYS A 318 15.65 -11.79 14.75
C CYS A 318 16.63 -12.63 13.91
N LEU A 319 17.83 -12.82 14.46
CA LEU A 319 18.95 -13.53 13.83
C LEU A 319 19.36 -12.96 12.46
N GLY A 320 18.97 -11.71 12.15
CA GLY A 320 19.14 -11.09 10.84
C GLY A 320 18.29 -11.73 9.72
N GLN A 321 17.31 -12.57 10.06
CA GLN A 321 16.62 -13.42 9.08
C GLN A 321 15.09 -13.27 9.08
N THR A 322 14.45 -13.29 10.25
CA THR A 322 12.99 -13.37 10.35
C THR A 322 12.41 -12.25 11.19
N THR A 323 11.22 -11.78 10.82
CA THR A 323 10.45 -10.80 11.60
C THR A 323 9.46 -11.58 12.48
N PRO A 324 9.33 -11.25 13.78
CA PRO A 324 8.24 -11.78 14.61
C PRO A 324 6.84 -11.59 13.99
N SER A 325 6.05 -12.67 13.96
CA SER A 325 4.65 -12.68 13.49
C SER A 325 3.71 -12.02 14.51
N ILE A 326 3.96 -10.76 14.86
CA ILE A 326 3.18 -10.00 15.85
C ILE A 326 1.95 -9.40 15.19
N GLY A 327 0.79 -9.56 15.80
CA GLY A 327 -0.48 -9.03 15.29
C GLY A 327 -0.85 -9.65 13.93
N ASP A 328 -1.57 -8.89 13.10
CA ASP A 328 -1.94 -9.32 11.74
C ASP A 328 -0.72 -9.27 10.80
N SER A 329 0.29 -10.12 11.04
CA SER A 329 1.54 -10.14 10.28
C SER A 329 2.13 -11.55 10.23
N GLY A 330 2.66 -11.92 9.07
CA GLY A 330 3.29 -13.23 8.89
C GLY A 330 2.29 -14.38 9.00
N ALA A 331 2.77 -15.53 9.46
CA ALA A 331 1.96 -16.71 9.73
C ALA A 331 2.65 -17.56 10.81
N CYS A 332 1.91 -18.47 11.42
CA CYS A 332 2.43 -19.38 12.45
C CYS A 332 3.67 -20.14 11.99
N GLY A 333 4.76 -20.00 12.75
CA GLY A 333 6.06 -20.63 12.46
C GLY A 333 6.76 -20.16 11.18
N ALA A 334 6.31 -19.07 10.56
CA ALA A 334 6.90 -18.57 9.32
C ALA A 334 8.30 -17.97 9.54
N TRP A 335 9.27 -18.40 8.73
CA TRP A 335 10.63 -17.84 8.73
C TRP A 335 10.81 -16.82 7.60
N LYS A 336 10.20 -15.64 7.75
CA LYS A 336 10.16 -14.60 6.71
C LYS A 336 10.39 -13.21 7.30
N ALA A 337 11.02 -12.34 6.50
CA ALA A 337 11.19 -10.94 6.80
C ALA A 337 10.07 -10.10 6.15
N VAL A 338 9.54 -9.13 6.89
CA VAL A 338 8.72 -8.05 6.31
C VAL A 338 9.62 -6.85 5.96
N GLY A 339 9.09 -5.93 5.14
CA GLY A 339 9.73 -4.64 4.86
C GLY A 339 10.09 -4.45 3.39
N THR A 340 11.16 -3.70 3.17
CA THR A 340 11.52 -3.14 1.86
C THR A 340 12.13 -4.19 0.93
N ALA A 341 11.64 -4.24 -0.31
CA ALA A 341 12.19 -5.10 -1.35
C ALA A 341 13.55 -4.59 -1.86
N LEU A 342 14.35 -5.49 -2.45
CA LEU A 342 15.70 -5.17 -2.94
C LEU A 342 15.75 -3.93 -3.87
N PRO A 343 14.88 -3.77 -4.89
CA PRO A 343 14.94 -2.61 -5.77
C PRO A 343 14.76 -1.28 -5.02
N GLN A 344 13.79 -1.22 -4.10
CA GLN A 344 13.53 -0.03 -3.28
C GLN A 344 14.70 0.24 -2.32
N LEU A 345 15.28 -0.80 -1.71
CA LEU A 345 16.46 -0.68 -0.86
C LEU A 345 17.65 -0.08 -1.62
N LEU A 346 17.88 -0.48 -2.87
CA LEU A 346 18.94 0.08 -3.71
C LEU A 346 18.72 1.57 -3.99
N THR A 347 17.49 1.96 -4.34
CA THR A 347 17.15 3.38 -4.54
C THR A 347 17.43 4.20 -3.28
N VAL A 348 16.90 3.80 -2.12
CA VAL A 348 17.09 4.58 -0.89
C VAL A 348 18.53 4.52 -0.37
N PHE A 349 19.28 3.47 -0.68
CA PHE A 349 20.70 3.38 -0.35
C PHE A 349 21.52 4.43 -1.11
N ARG A 350 21.17 4.74 -2.37
CA ARG A 350 21.84 5.82 -3.13
C ARG A 350 21.77 7.16 -2.40
N VAL A 351 20.65 7.40 -1.73
CA VAL A 351 20.37 8.61 -0.94
C VAL A 351 21.05 8.55 0.43
N TYR A 352 20.76 7.53 1.24
CA TYR A 352 21.14 7.52 2.66
C TYR A 352 22.48 6.86 2.98
N ARG A 353 23.00 6.03 2.07
CA ARG A 353 24.29 5.31 2.22
C ARG A 353 24.44 4.60 3.58
N ASP A 354 23.34 4.01 4.08
CA ASP A 354 23.29 3.44 5.42
C ASP A 354 23.97 2.06 5.52
N PRO A 355 24.83 1.80 6.51
CA PRO A 355 25.51 0.51 6.66
C PRO A 355 24.58 -0.69 6.88
N LEU A 356 23.45 -0.53 7.58
CA LEU A 356 22.48 -1.63 7.77
C LEU A 356 21.78 -1.97 6.47
N MET A 357 21.45 -0.96 5.66
CA MET A 357 20.91 -1.16 4.31
C MET A 357 21.95 -1.86 3.42
N ALA A 358 23.21 -1.41 3.44
CA ALA A 358 24.29 -2.04 2.68
C ALA A 358 24.44 -3.53 3.04
N ARG A 359 24.48 -3.84 4.34
CA ARG A 359 24.54 -5.22 4.82
C ARG A 359 23.36 -6.04 4.32
N ARG A 360 22.13 -5.51 4.43
CA ARG A 360 20.94 -6.22 3.96
C ARG A 360 20.95 -6.46 2.46
N ILE A 361 21.30 -5.46 1.66
CA ILE A 361 21.43 -5.58 0.20
C ILE A 361 22.46 -6.66 -0.14
N PHE A 362 23.63 -6.62 0.51
CA PHE A 362 24.68 -7.60 0.30
C PHE A 362 24.23 -9.02 0.63
N GLU A 363 23.50 -9.21 1.73
CA GLU A 363 22.92 -10.50 2.13
C GLU A 363 21.87 -11.00 1.12
N LEU A 364 20.94 -10.14 0.69
CA LEU A 364 19.91 -10.47 -0.31
C LEU A 364 20.51 -10.85 -1.66
N CYS A 365 21.67 -10.27 -2.01
CA CYS A 365 22.42 -10.61 -3.21
C CYS A 365 23.39 -11.80 -3.03
N GLY A 366 23.24 -12.57 -1.94
CA GLY A 366 24.05 -13.77 -1.69
C GLY A 366 25.50 -13.48 -1.32
N LYS A 367 25.77 -12.29 -0.75
CA LYS A 367 27.09 -11.81 -0.32
C LYS A 367 28.12 -11.77 -1.44
N LYS A 368 27.67 -11.44 -2.66
CA LYS A 368 28.52 -11.31 -3.85
C LYS A 368 28.29 -9.94 -4.50
N PRO A 369 29.31 -9.08 -4.63
CA PRO A 369 29.14 -7.76 -5.24
C PRO A 369 28.59 -7.82 -6.66
N GLY A 370 29.02 -8.81 -7.46
CA GLY A 370 28.56 -8.98 -8.84
C GLY A 370 27.09 -9.35 -9.01
N ASN A 371 26.39 -9.70 -7.93
CA ASN A 371 24.94 -9.96 -7.95
C ASN A 371 24.12 -8.71 -7.62
N ILE A 372 24.76 -7.60 -7.24
CA ILE A 372 24.06 -6.33 -6.93
C ILE A 372 23.78 -5.62 -8.26
N PRO A 373 22.51 -5.38 -8.62
CA PRO A 373 22.18 -4.73 -9.87
C PRO A 373 22.56 -3.24 -9.82
N GLY A 374 23.18 -2.77 -10.91
CA GLY A 374 23.35 -1.34 -11.19
C GLY A 374 22.09 -0.70 -11.76
N ASP A 375 22.18 0.59 -12.07
CA ASP A 375 21.15 1.30 -12.84
C ASP A 375 21.68 1.63 -14.24
N ILE A 376 20.86 1.46 -15.27
CA ILE A 376 21.21 1.74 -16.66
C ILE A 376 21.36 3.23 -16.95
N TYR A 377 20.83 4.10 -16.07
CA TYR A 377 20.94 5.54 -16.19
C TYR A 377 22.17 6.12 -15.47
N ASP A 378 22.91 5.31 -14.71
CA ASP A 378 24.15 5.75 -14.05
C ASP A 378 25.31 5.84 -15.04
N GLU A 379 26.16 6.86 -14.88
CA GLU A 379 27.45 6.92 -15.58
C GLU A 379 28.38 5.74 -15.23
N ASP A 380 28.31 5.26 -13.97
CA ASP A 380 28.99 4.05 -13.51
C ASP A 380 28.02 3.12 -12.77
N PRO A 381 27.37 2.19 -13.50
CA PRO A 381 26.42 1.24 -12.92
C PRO A 381 27.04 0.31 -11.86
N SER A 382 28.36 0.15 -11.84
CA SER A 382 29.06 -0.71 -10.89
C SER A 382 29.43 -0.01 -9.58
N ALA A 383 29.28 1.32 -9.50
CA ALA A 383 29.61 2.09 -8.31
C ALA A 383 28.81 1.63 -7.08
N ILE A 384 27.50 1.40 -7.25
CA ILE A 384 26.63 0.95 -6.16
C ILE A 384 27.08 -0.39 -5.57
N ALA A 385 27.51 -1.34 -6.40
CA ALA A 385 27.98 -2.64 -5.94
C ALA A 385 29.25 -2.52 -5.08
N ARG A 386 30.18 -1.64 -5.47
CA ARG A 386 31.41 -1.36 -4.71
C ARG A 386 31.09 -0.68 -3.38
N ASP A 387 30.22 0.31 -3.40
CA ASP A 387 29.84 1.06 -2.20
C ASP A 387 29.08 0.19 -1.19
N VAL A 388 28.15 -0.65 -1.66
CA VAL A 388 27.46 -1.62 -0.82
C VAL A 388 28.45 -2.59 -0.21
N ALA A 389 29.36 -3.19 -1.00
CA ALA A 389 30.33 -4.14 -0.49
C ALA A 389 31.25 -3.53 0.57
N ARG A 390 31.72 -2.29 0.33
CA ARG A 390 32.55 -1.54 1.28
C ARG A 390 31.80 -1.27 2.58
N LEU A 391 30.64 -0.63 2.52
CA LEU A 391 29.85 -0.29 3.73
C LEU A 391 29.34 -1.52 4.48
N ALA A 392 29.00 -2.60 3.77
CA ALA A 392 28.64 -3.87 4.40
C ALA A 392 29.82 -4.49 5.17
N SER A 393 31.05 -4.34 4.67
CA SER A 393 32.28 -4.82 5.35
C SER A 393 32.66 -3.97 6.58
N GLU A 394 32.31 -2.68 6.56
CA GLU A 394 32.53 -1.75 7.68
C GLU A 394 31.48 -1.90 8.78
N SER A 395 30.30 -2.44 8.47
CA SER A 395 29.24 -2.70 9.44
C SER A 395 29.65 -3.80 10.43
N ALA A 396 29.26 -3.65 11.70
CA ALA A 396 29.49 -4.67 12.72
C ALA A 396 28.99 -6.04 12.25
N ALA A 397 29.88 -7.04 12.22
CA ALA A 397 29.53 -8.41 11.83
C ALA A 397 28.51 -9.02 12.82
N THR A 398 28.57 -8.58 14.07
CA THR A 398 27.76 -9.08 15.17
C THR A 398 26.34 -8.54 15.15
N LEU A 399 25.37 -9.44 15.34
CA LEU A 399 23.98 -9.09 15.56
C LEU A 399 23.85 -8.33 16.87
N GLN A 400 23.10 -7.24 16.83
CA GLN A 400 22.90 -6.37 17.98
C GLN A 400 21.55 -6.62 18.64
N PRO A 401 21.44 -6.54 19.96
CA PRO A 401 20.14 -6.48 20.62
C PRO A 401 19.38 -5.22 20.16
N GLN A 402 18.06 -5.31 20.06
CA GLN A 402 17.21 -4.24 19.53
C GLN A 402 16.17 -3.83 20.54
N ASN A 403 16.04 -2.52 20.75
CA ASN A 403 14.91 -1.92 21.42
C ASN A 403 14.26 -0.90 20.48
N LEU A 404 12.99 -1.14 20.17
CA LEU A 404 12.16 -0.33 19.30
C LEU A 404 10.96 0.13 20.12
N ASN A 405 11.20 1.09 21.02
CA ASN A 405 10.24 1.55 22.02
C ASN A 405 9.06 2.34 21.45
N GLY A 406 9.19 2.88 20.24
CA GLY A 406 8.10 3.49 19.50
C GLY A 406 7.12 2.46 18.94
N PHE A 407 7.61 1.30 18.50
CA PHE A 407 6.77 0.16 18.10
C PHE A 407 6.36 -0.73 19.29
N GLY A 408 7.18 -0.78 20.33
CA GLY A 408 7.02 -1.62 21.52
C GLY A 408 7.56 -3.04 21.32
N LEU A 409 8.76 -3.19 20.76
CA LEU A 409 9.41 -4.48 20.58
C LEU A 409 10.83 -4.45 21.14
N ALA A 410 11.16 -5.44 21.96
CA ALA A 410 12.51 -5.71 22.43
C ALA A 410 12.98 -7.07 21.90
N ILE A 411 14.23 -7.14 21.46
CA ILE A 411 14.86 -8.36 20.94
C ILE A 411 16.23 -8.48 21.59
N VAL A 412 16.46 -9.61 22.27
CA VAL A 412 17.80 -10.03 22.69
C VAL A 412 18.20 -11.27 21.92
N GLN A 413 19.45 -11.32 21.48
CA GLN A 413 19.90 -12.39 20.59
C GLN A 413 21.40 -12.63 20.70
N THR A 414 21.81 -13.83 20.32
CA THR A 414 23.23 -14.17 20.15
C THR A 414 23.89 -13.28 19.09
N PRO A 415 25.20 -12.99 19.19
CA PRO A 415 25.89 -12.11 18.26
C PRO A 415 26.05 -12.70 16.85
N ALA A 416 25.76 -13.98 16.65
CA ALA A 416 25.79 -14.65 15.35
C ALA A 416 24.49 -15.41 15.09
N ALA A 417 24.11 -15.47 13.81
CA ALA A 417 22.94 -16.23 13.35
C ALA A 417 23.20 -17.74 13.31
N GLN A 418 24.43 -18.16 13.07
CA GLN A 418 24.82 -19.57 13.11
C GLN A 418 24.68 -20.09 14.53
N ASN A 419 23.91 -21.17 14.71
CA ASN A 419 23.49 -21.69 16.02
C ASN A 419 22.79 -20.63 16.89
N GLY A 420 22.26 -19.58 16.25
CA GLY A 420 21.77 -18.41 16.96
C GLY A 420 20.49 -18.66 17.74
N ARG A 421 20.30 -17.85 18.77
CA ARG A 421 19.12 -17.84 19.63
C ARG A 421 18.63 -16.40 19.75
N ALA A 422 17.33 -16.18 19.62
CA ALA A 422 16.72 -14.87 19.78
C ALA A 422 15.43 -14.98 20.59
N LEU A 423 15.30 -14.13 21.59
CA LEU A 423 14.10 -13.96 22.39
C LEU A 423 13.57 -12.55 22.11
N TRP A 424 12.31 -12.47 21.74
CA TRP A 424 11.63 -11.19 21.55
C TRP A 424 10.50 -11.04 22.56
N MET A 425 10.21 -9.80 22.95
CA MET A 425 9.06 -9.45 23.78
C MET A 425 8.31 -8.28 23.14
N TYR A 426 7.02 -8.48 22.90
CA TYR A 426 6.13 -7.45 22.41
C TYR A 426 5.42 -6.75 23.56
N TYR A 427 5.67 -5.45 23.68
CA TYR A 427 5.03 -4.56 24.64
C TYR A 427 4.43 -3.35 23.91
N GLY A 428 4.07 -3.50 22.63
CA GLY A 428 3.50 -2.47 21.76
C GLY A 428 1.98 -2.52 21.62
N ARG A 429 1.43 -1.68 20.75
CA ARG A 429 -0.02 -1.44 20.59
C ARG A 429 -0.83 -2.72 20.37
N ASN A 430 -1.86 -2.93 21.19
CA ASN A 430 -2.71 -4.14 21.16
C ASN A 430 -4.12 -3.87 20.54
N THR A 431 -4.16 -2.95 19.57
CA THR A 431 -5.37 -2.44 18.90
C THR A 431 -5.10 -2.18 17.42
N GLY A 432 -6.15 -1.94 16.63
CA GLY A 432 -6.02 -1.83 15.18
C GLY A 432 -5.75 -3.21 14.60
N HIS A 433 -4.58 -3.39 13.97
CA HIS A 433 -4.05 -4.68 13.50
C HIS A 433 -3.21 -5.43 14.55
N GLY A 434 -3.00 -4.84 15.73
CA GLY A 434 -2.41 -5.54 16.87
C GLY A 434 -3.42 -6.47 17.56
N HIS A 435 -2.90 -7.54 18.17
CA HIS A 435 -3.69 -8.53 18.92
C HIS A 435 -3.77 -8.17 20.40
N ARG A 436 -4.47 -8.95 21.22
CA ARG A 436 -4.61 -8.77 22.68
C ARG A 436 -3.46 -9.44 23.43
N ASP A 437 -2.23 -9.11 23.05
CA ASP A 437 -1.03 -9.89 23.36
C ASP A 437 0.06 -9.05 24.05
N ARG A 438 -0.32 -8.08 24.89
CA ARG A 438 0.67 -7.30 25.66
C ARG A 438 1.54 -8.22 26.51
N LEU A 439 2.86 -8.02 26.41
CA LEU A 439 3.94 -8.80 27.03
C LEU A 439 4.09 -10.22 26.45
N ASN A 440 3.57 -10.47 25.25
CA ASN A 440 3.82 -11.70 24.52
C ASN A 440 5.31 -11.87 24.20
N ILE A 441 5.76 -13.12 24.09
CA ILE A 441 7.14 -13.47 23.75
C ILE A 441 7.15 -14.53 22.66
N GLY A 442 8.27 -14.62 21.96
CA GLY A 442 8.62 -15.77 21.15
C GLY A 442 10.11 -16.04 21.18
N LEU A 443 10.47 -17.27 20.80
CA LEU A 443 11.81 -17.81 20.92
C LEU A 443 12.22 -18.50 19.63
N TYR A 444 13.26 -17.97 19.00
CA TYR A 444 13.92 -18.61 17.86
C TYR A 444 15.20 -19.29 18.32
N ALA A 445 15.35 -20.57 18.01
CA ALA A 445 16.59 -21.31 18.17
C ALA A 445 16.59 -22.53 17.25
N LYS A 446 17.77 -23.05 16.92
CA LYS A 446 17.91 -24.24 16.05
C LYS A 446 17.21 -24.10 14.69
N ASN A 447 17.12 -22.88 14.16
CA ASN A 447 16.37 -22.53 12.94
C ASN A 447 14.87 -22.89 13.00
N LEU A 448 14.30 -22.91 14.20
CA LEU A 448 12.89 -23.13 14.45
C LEU A 448 12.31 -21.96 15.23
N ASP A 449 11.03 -21.71 15.02
CA ASP A 449 10.20 -20.95 15.95
C ASP A 449 9.70 -21.90 17.05
N LEU A 450 10.24 -21.76 18.26
CA LEU A 450 9.95 -22.65 19.39
C LEU A 450 8.76 -22.18 20.23
N LEU A 451 8.39 -20.90 20.11
CA LEU A 451 7.24 -20.30 20.77
C LEU A 451 6.49 -19.45 19.75
N PRO A 452 5.88 -20.08 18.72
CA PRO A 452 5.28 -19.36 17.62
C PRO A 452 4.04 -18.58 18.06
N ASP A 453 3.86 -17.43 17.44
CA ASP A 453 2.58 -16.72 17.42
C ASP A 453 1.78 -17.14 16.18
N LEU A 454 0.45 -17.02 16.22
CA LEU A 454 -0.40 -17.34 15.08
C LEU A 454 -0.16 -16.39 13.89
N GLY A 455 0.13 -15.11 14.16
CA GLY A 455 0.27 -14.10 13.13
C GLY A 455 -1.06 -13.77 12.43
N TYR A 456 -1.03 -13.63 11.10
CA TYR A 456 -2.19 -13.15 10.35
C TYR A 456 -3.43 -14.07 10.47
N PRO A 457 -4.62 -13.53 10.80
CA PRO A 457 -5.84 -14.32 10.97
C PRO A 457 -6.36 -14.90 9.65
N GLU A 458 -7.11 -16.00 9.69
CA GLU A 458 -7.70 -16.61 8.49
C GLU A 458 -8.55 -15.61 7.68
N TYR A 459 -9.29 -14.73 8.38
CA TYR A 459 -10.03 -13.63 7.78
C TYR A 459 -9.95 -12.37 8.66
N ALA A 460 -9.18 -11.37 8.24
CA ALA A 460 -9.11 -10.03 8.87
C ALA A 460 -10.38 -9.19 8.59
N SER A 461 -11.54 -9.68 9.04
CA SER A 461 -12.86 -9.13 8.70
C SER A 461 -13.79 -8.98 9.91
N GLY A 462 -13.29 -9.22 11.12
CA GLY A 462 -14.08 -9.13 12.35
C GLY A 462 -15.00 -10.33 12.58
N ARG A 463 -14.72 -11.46 11.92
CA ARG A 463 -15.45 -12.72 12.13
C ARG A 463 -15.20 -13.28 13.54
N PRO A 464 -16.07 -14.19 14.03
CA PRO A 464 -15.88 -14.78 15.36
C PRO A 464 -14.51 -15.42 15.58
N MET A 465 -13.96 -16.16 14.61
CA MET A 465 -12.63 -16.78 14.73
C MET A 465 -11.53 -15.73 14.95
N ASP A 466 -11.50 -14.70 14.13
CA ASP A 466 -10.61 -13.54 14.22
C ASP A 466 -10.74 -12.85 15.59
N ARG A 467 -11.96 -12.49 16.00
CA ARG A 467 -12.18 -11.68 17.21
C ARG A 467 -12.07 -12.44 18.53
N ILE A 468 -12.52 -13.69 18.58
CA ILE A 468 -12.67 -14.45 19.83
C ILE A 468 -11.43 -15.29 20.12
N TRP A 469 -10.77 -15.80 19.08
CA TRP A 469 -9.61 -16.68 19.20
C TRP A 469 -8.33 -15.99 18.74
N GLU A 470 -8.17 -15.75 17.43
CA GLU A 470 -6.87 -15.44 16.80
C GLU A 470 -6.23 -14.17 17.37
N ARG A 471 -7.02 -13.12 17.61
CA ARG A 471 -6.54 -11.86 18.19
C ARG A 471 -6.59 -11.81 19.71
N ASN A 472 -7.06 -12.86 20.38
CA ASN A 472 -7.35 -12.84 21.81
C ASN A 472 -6.18 -13.39 22.62
N CYS A 473 -6.02 -12.95 23.88
CA CYS A 473 -4.91 -13.33 24.74
C CYS A 473 -4.73 -14.85 24.91
N ILE A 474 -5.80 -15.63 24.76
CA ILE A 474 -5.78 -17.10 24.84
C ILE A 474 -4.98 -17.77 23.71
N ALA A 475 -4.76 -17.08 22.59
CA ALA A 475 -3.97 -17.57 21.48
C ALA A 475 -2.47 -17.18 21.56
N HIS A 476 -2.07 -16.46 22.62
CA HIS A 476 -0.72 -15.90 22.76
C HIS A 476 -0.04 -16.37 24.05
N ASN A 477 1.29 -16.23 24.10
CA ASN A 477 2.11 -16.64 25.24
C ASN A 477 2.02 -15.62 26.40
N VAL A 478 0.83 -15.32 26.92
CA VAL A 478 0.59 -14.30 27.96
C VAL A 478 -0.25 -14.84 29.11
N VAL A 479 -0.21 -14.17 30.28
CA VAL A 479 -1.10 -14.50 31.40
C VAL A 479 -2.46 -13.82 31.21
N ILE A 480 -3.53 -14.58 31.43
CA ILE A 480 -4.92 -14.11 31.37
C ILE A 480 -5.43 -13.89 32.79
N VAL A 481 -6.16 -12.79 33.00
CA VAL A 481 -6.79 -12.46 34.29
C VAL A 481 -8.31 -12.52 34.15
N ASP A 482 -8.97 -13.21 35.08
CA ASP A 482 -10.43 -13.31 35.21
C ASP A 482 -11.15 -13.78 33.93
N ASP A 483 -10.49 -14.66 33.15
CA ASP A 483 -10.99 -15.18 31.87
C ASP A 483 -11.44 -14.08 30.89
N ALA A 484 -10.87 -12.88 31.02
CA ALA A 484 -11.18 -11.72 30.20
C ALA A 484 -10.10 -11.47 29.13
N PRO A 485 -10.43 -10.84 27.99
CA PRO A 485 -9.43 -10.34 27.06
C PRO A 485 -8.74 -9.08 27.61
N GLN A 486 -7.51 -8.81 27.15
CA GLN A 486 -6.84 -7.56 27.47
C GLN A 486 -7.61 -6.33 26.94
N GLN A 487 -7.71 -5.28 27.76
CA GLN A 487 -8.18 -3.97 27.36
C GLN A 487 -7.28 -3.31 26.32
N SER A 488 -7.85 -2.36 25.60
CA SER A 488 -7.14 -1.56 24.59
C SER A 488 -6.09 -0.68 25.24
N SER A 489 -4.85 -0.79 24.77
CA SER A 489 -3.70 -0.07 25.24
C SER A 489 -2.78 0.29 24.07
N TYR A 490 -2.19 1.48 24.14
CA TYR A 490 -1.31 1.98 23.08
C TYR A 490 0.13 1.47 23.23
N THR A 491 0.70 1.53 24.44
CA THR A 491 2.07 1.04 24.67
C THR A 491 2.25 0.57 26.12
N GLY A 492 3.26 -0.27 26.35
CA GLY A 492 3.74 -0.69 27.66
C GLY A 492 5.03 0.04 27.97
N HIS A 493 5.70 -0.35 29.04
CA HIS A 493 6.92 0.29 29.50
C HIS A 493 8.04 -0.73 29.66
N LEU A 494 9.14 -0.51 28.95
CA LEU A 494 10.38 -1.26 29.15
C LEU A 494 11.02 -0.77 30.45
N LEU A 495 11.32 -1.70 31.35
CA LEU A 495 11.88 -1.44 32.67
C LEU A 495 13.36 -1.80 32.75
N LEU A 496 13.76 -2.91 32.11
CA LEU A 496 15.14 -3.37 32.03
C LEU A 496 15.41 -3.95 30.65
N PHE A 497 16.56 -3.62 30.09
CA PHE A 497 17.04 -4.20 28.84
C PHE A 497 18.56 -4.27 28.87
N ASP A 498 19.07 -5.50 28.83
CA ASP A 498 20.49 -5.78 28.67
C ASP A 498 20.62 -6.95 27.71
N GLY A 499 21.21 -6.68 26.55
CA GLY A 499 21.35 -7.65 25.46
C GLY A 499 22.74 -8.27 25.36
N GLU A 500 23.62 -7.99 26.31
CA GLU A 500 25.03 -8.39 26.24
C GLU A 500 25.35 -9.61 27.13
N GLY A 501 26.54 -10.16 26.95
CA GLY A 501 27.04 -11.27 27.77
C GLY A 501 26.32 -12.61 27.56
N GLN A 502 26.45 -13.47 28.57
CA GLN A 502 25.91 -14.84 28.58
C GLN A 502 24.42 -14.88 28.95
N ALA A 503 23.91 -13.89 29.68
CA ALA A 503 22.52 -13.78 30.10
C ALA A 503 21.97 -12.44 29.66
N ARG A 504 20.97 -12.48 28.77
CA ARG A 504 20.36 -11.28 28.17
C ARG A 504 18.95 -11.14 28.69
N VAL A 505 18.58 -9.97 29.19
CA VAL A 505 17.33 -9.73 29.90
C VAL A 505 16.46 -8.70 29.19
N ILE A 506 15.17 -9.00 29.15
CA ILE A 506 14.11 -8.04 28.83
C ILE A 506 13.14 -8.03 29.99
N GLU A 507 12.82 -6.85 30.52
CA GLU A 507 11.72 -6.66 31.44
C GLU A 507 10.83 -5.52 31.01
N ALA A 508 9.53 -5.77 30.93
CA ALA A 508 8.53 -4.77 30.60
C ALA A 508 7.25 -4.95 31.43
N GLU A 509 6.49 -3.87 31.56
CA GLU A 509 5.16 -3.87 32.16
C GLU A 509 4.08 -3.36 31.19
N GLY A 510 2.88 -3.87 31.37
CA GLY A 510 1.69 -3.52 30.60
C GLY A 510 0.57 -3.05 31.54
N PRO A 511 0.68 -1.87 32.15
CA PRO A 511 -0.34 -1.39 33.08
C PRO A 511 -1.69 -1.19 32.38
N GLY A 512 -2.79 -1.43 33.10
CA GLY A 512 -4.14 -1.13 32.64
C GLY A 512 -4.69 -2.05 31.55
N VAL A 513 -4.00 -3.15 31.20
CA VAL A 513 -4.54 -4.12 30.24
C VAL A 513 -5.60 -5.03 30.85
N PHE A 514 -5.76 -5.06 32.17
CA PHE A 514 -6.83 -5.77 32.86
C PHE A 514 -7.43 -4.89 33.97
N PRO A 515 -8.78 -4.86 34.14
CA PRO A 515 -9.42 -4.17 35.26
C PRO A 515 -8.94 -4.71 36.61
N GLY A 516 -8.73 -3.83 37.60
CA GLY A 516 -8.39 -4.23 38.97
C GLY A 516 -7.00 -4.87 39.15
N VAL A 517 -6.18 -4.93 38.10
CA VAL A 517 -4.81 -5.44 38.13
C VAL A 517 -3.83 -4.28 38.36
N THR A 518 -3.10 -4.32 39.46
CA THR A 518 -2.10 -3.30 39.84
C THR A 518 -0.69 -3.64 39.36
N THR A 519 -0.44 -4.88 38.97
CA THR A 519 0.86 -5.31 38.44
C THR A 519 0.61 -6.32 37.32
N TYR A 520 1.16 -6.05 36.14
CA TYR A 520 1.19 -6.95 34.99
C TYR A 520 2.53 -6.73 34.29
N ARG A 521 3.53 -7.52 34.69
CA ARG A 521 4.94 -7.29 34.38
C ARG A 521 5.61 -8.62 34.05
N ARG A 522 6.48 -8.63 33.05
CA ARG A 522 7.20 -9.82 32.59
C ARG A 522 8.69 -9.54 32.53
N LEU A 523 9.49 -10.42 33.11
CA LEU A 523 10.94 -10.47 32.97
C LEU A 523 11.30 -11.79 32.30
N SER A 524 12.01 -11.73 31.18
CA SER A 524 12.47 -12.92 30.46
C SER A 524 13.98 -12.80 30.22
N VAL A 525 14.72 -13.86 30.53
CA VAL A 525 16.18 -13.93 30.40
C VAL A 525 16.57 -15.05 29.47
N LEU A 526 17.23 -14.73 28.36
CA LEU A 526 17.87 -15.71 27.47
C LEU A 526 19.28 -15.99 27.97
N VAL A 527 19.56 -17.22 28.38
CA VAL A 527 20.86 -17.66 28.89
C VAL A 527 21.51 -18.64 27.94
N ASP A 528 22.74 -18.34 27.51
CA ASP A 528 23.58 -19.26 26.74
C ASP A 528 24.21 -20.30 27.71
N ALA A 529 23.80 -21.56 27.59
CA ALA A 529 24.38 -22.67 28.35
C ALA A 529 25.64 -23.22 27.68
N SER A 530 25.72 -23.10 26.34
CA SER A 530 26.87 -23.42 25.51
C SER A 530 26.84 -22.57 24.23
N GLU A 531 27.78 -22.80 23.30
CA GLU A 531 27.73 -22.17 21.98
C GLU A 531 26.46 -22.55 21.20
N THR A 532 25.92 -23.75 21.42
CA THR A 532 24.79 -24.31 20.67
C THR A 532 23.48 -24.30 21.44
N ASP A 533 23.54 -24.33 22.76
CA ASP A 533 22.38 -24.56 23.63
C ASP A 533 22.17 -23.40 24.60
N GLY A 534 20.92 -23.19 24.97
CA GLY A 534 20.52 -22.15 25.90
C GLY A 534 19.12 -22.42 26.43
N TYR A 535 18.71 -21.63 27.40
CA TYR A 535 17.38 -21.70 28.00
C TYR A 535 16.84 -20.31 28.27
N VAL A 536 15.53 -20.22 28.43
CA VAL A 536 14.86 -18.98 28.83
C VAL A 536 14.34 -19.14 30.24
N VAL A 537 14.65 -18.17 31.11
CA VAL A 537 14.02 -18.03 32.43
C VAL A 537 12.98 -16.93 32.33
N ASP A 538 11.71 -17.26 32.56
CA ASP A 538 10.58 -16.34 32.41
C ASP A 538 9.83 -16.15 33.74
N PHE A 539 9.65 -14.90 34.15
CA PHE A 539 8.92 -14.52 35.36
C PHE A 539 7.79 -13.56 34.97
N PHE A 540 6.55 -14.04 35.07
CA PHE A 540 5.36 -13.20 34.92
C PHE A 540 4.80 -12.83 36.30
N ARG A 541 4.77 -11.53 36.61
CA ARG A 541 4.27 -10.99 37.87
C ARG A 541 2.91 -10.35 37.65
N VAL A 542 1.89 -10.90 38.32
CA VAL A 542 0.53 -10.38 38.30
C VAL A 542 0.04 -10.12 39.73
N ARG A 543 -0.60 -8.97 39.96
CA ARG A 543 -1.24 -8.61 41.23
C ARG A 543 -2.59 -7.96 40.97
N GLY A 544 -3.64 -8.44 41.64
CA GLY A 544 -5.03 -8.06 41.40
C GLY A 544 -5.77 -9.08 40.52
N GLY A 545 -7.09 -8.93 40.37
CA GLY A 545 -7.95 -9.97 39.79
C GLY A 545 -8.24 -11.13 40.75
N GLY A 546 -9.19 -11.99 40.39
CA GLY A 546 -9.58 -13.18 41.16
C GLY A 546 -8.99 -14.50 40.65
N LEU A 547 -8.64 -14.58 39.37
CA LEU A 547 -8.13 -15.77 38.70
C LEU A 547 -7.03 -15.42 37.70
N HIS A 548 -5.90 -16.15 37.73
CA HIS A 548 -4.81 -16.03 36.74
C HIS A 548 -4.63 -17.37 36.01
N ARG A 549 -4.57 -17.36 34.69
CA ARG A 549 -4.28 -18.53 33.83
C ARG A 549 -3.12 -18.23 32.90
N GLN A 550 -2.34 -19.25 32.56
CA GLN A 550 -1.30 -19.19 31.52
C GLN A 550 -1.48 -20.37 30.59
#